data_AF-X1QCV3-F1
#
_entry.id   AF-X1QCV3-F1
#
_cell.length_a   1.000
_cell.length_b   1.000
_cell.length_c   1.000
_cell.angle_alpha   90.00
_cell.angle_beta   90.00
_cell.angle_gamma   90.00
#
_symmetry.space_group_name_H-M   'P 1'
#
loop_
_entity.id
_entity.type
_entity.pdbx_description
1 polymer ?
#
loop_
_entity_poly.entity_id
_entity_poly.type
_entity_poly.pdbx_seq_one_letter_code
_entity_poly.pdbx_strand_id
1 'polypeptide(L)' 'MGWVRNRWDGRVEAVFEGEEKAVQKMISWCYKGPPAAIIEDVEVKWEDYKGEFTSFSIRY' A
#
# COMPACT_ATOMS: atom_id res chain seq x y z
N MET A 1 -9.14 1.61 -4.42
CA MET A 1 -9.48 2.16 -3.09
C MET A 1 -8.70 1.46 -2.00
N GLY A 2 -8.68 1.97 -0.76
CA GLY A 2 -7.91 1.34 0.32
C GLY A 2 -7.40 2.33 1.37
N TRP A 3 -6.29 2.01 2.02
CA TRP A 3 -5.70 2.91 3.02
C TRP A 3 -4.19 2.73 3.13
N VAL A 4 -3.54 3.72 3.76
CA VAL A 4 -2.13 3.66 4.17
C VAL A 4 -2.00 4.13 5.61
N ARG A 5 -1.11 3.51 6.39
CA ARG A 5 -0.86 3.82 7.80
C ARG A 5 0.63 3.72 8.12
N ASN A 6 1.12 4.71 8.85
CA ASN A 6 2.44 4.62 9.48
C ASN A 6 2.30 3.90 10.83
N ARG A 7 3.11 2.88 11.03
CA ARG A 7 3.23 2.20 12.31
C ARG A 7 4.25 2.90 13.19
N TRP A 8 4.04 2.83 14.49
CA TRP A 8 4.94 3.37 15.50
C TRP A 8 6.32 2.68 15.51
N ASP A 9 6.40 1.47 14.94
CA ASP A 9 7.64 0.70 14.76
C ASP A 9 8.44 1.11 13.50
N GLY A 10 8.02 2.18 12.81
CA GLY A 10 8.70 2.71 11.63
C GLY A 10 8.25 2.08 10.31
N ARG A 11 7.41 1.04 10.33
CA ARG A 11 6.86 0.41 9.11
C ARG A 11 5.69 1.18 8.53
N VAL A 12 5.44 0.99 7.24
CA VAL A 12 4.24 1.46 6.55
C VAL A 12 3.40 0.25 6.16
N GLU A 13 2.12 0.28 6.50
CA GLU A 13 1.13 -0.69 6.03
C GLU A 13 0.18 -0.02 5.05
N ALA A 14 -0.12 -0.70 3.96
CA ALA A 14 -1.09 -0.21 2.99
C ALA A 14 -1.95 -1.35 2.44
N VAL A 15 -3.20 -1.04 2.18
CA VAL A 15 -4.15 -1.92 1.47
C VAL A 15 -4.55 -1.21 0.19
N PHE A 16 -4.44 -1.91 -0.92
CA PHE A 16 -4.86 -1.43 -2.23
C PHE A 16 -5.84 -2.43 -2.83
N GLU A 17 -6.99 -1.92 -3.25
CA GLU A 17 -8.04 -2.68 -3.90
C GLU A 17 -8.38 -2.00 -5.23
N GLY A 18 -8.47 -2.76 -6.33
CA GLY A 18 -8.77 -2.22 -7.65
C GLY A 18 -8.24 -3.10 -8.77
N GLU A 19 -8.18 -2.55 -9.99
CA GLU A 19 -7.64 -3.28 -11.15
C GLU A 19 -6.20 -3.74 -10.88
N GLU A 20 -5.91 -5.00 -11.20
CA GLU A 20 -4.61 -5.63 -10.95
C GLU A 20 -3.43 -4.79 -11.47
N LYS A 21 -3.55 -4.22 -12.68
CA LYS A 21 -2.51 -3.37 -13.27
C LYS A 21 -2.26 -2.09 -12.46
N ALA A 22 -3.30 -1.51 -11.87
CA ALA A 22 -3.17 -0.33 -11.03
C ALA A 22 -2.53 -0.70 -9.69
N VAL A 23 -2.95 -1.81 -9.09
CA VAL A 23 -2.38 -2.33 -7.83
C VAL A 23 -0.89 -2.69 -8.02
N GLN A 24 -0.53 -3.37 -9.11
CA GLN A 24 0.87 -3.69 -9.43
C GLN A 24 1.74 -2.44 -9.60
N LYS A 25 1.22 -1.35 -10.19
CA LYS A 25 1.94 -0.07 -10.27
C LYS A 25 2.19 0.53 -8.89
N MET A 26 1.20 0.46 -8.00
CA MET A 26 1.34 0.95 -6.63
C MET A 26 2.38 0.12 -5.86
N ILE A 27 2.32 -1.21 -5.97
CA ILE A 27 3.31 -2.12 -5.37
C ILE A 27 4.71 -1.76 -5.87
N SER A 28 4.89 -1.62 -7.19
CA SER A 28 6.20 -1.24 -7.78
C SER A 28 6.70 0.11 -7.27
N TRP A 29 5.81 1.07 -7.04
CA TRP A 29 6.16 2.35 -6.43
C TRP A 29 6.62 2.20 -4.97
N CYS A 30 6.05 1.27 -4.20
CA CYS A 30 6.47 0.99 -2.82
C CYS A 30 7.94 0.51 -2.73
N TYR A 31 8.43 -0.24 -3.72
CA TYR A 31 9.85 -0.64 -3.78
C TYR A 31 10.80 0.53 -4.04
N LYS A 32 10.32 1.59 -4.69
CA LYS A 32 11.10 2.80 -4.92
C LYS A 32 11.02 3.76 -3.73
N GLY A 33 9.83 3.89 -3.16
CA GLY A 33 9.52 4.87 -2.13
C GLY A 33 9.64 6.33 -2.61
N PRO A 34 9.31 7.29 -1.74
CA PRO A 34 9.61 8.69 -1.97
C PRO A 34 11.14 8.95 -1.92
N PRO A 35 11.64 10.08 -2.46
CA PRO A 35 13.09 10.33 -2.61
C PRO A 35 13.93 10.27 -1.34
N ALA A 36 13.32 10.42 -0.17
CA ALA A 36 13.99 10.38 1.13
C ALA A 36 13.74 9.08 1.91
N ALA A 37 13.00 8.12 1.35
CA ALA A 37 12.75 6.84 1.99
C ALA A 37 13.87 5.84 1.70
N ILE A 38 14.25 5.09 2.72
CA ILE A 38 15.12 3.91 2.61
C ILE A 38 14.20 2.70 2.78
N ILE A 39 14.04 1.92 1.70
CA ILE A 39 13.18 0.75 1.69
C ILE A 39 14.06 -0.48 1.96
N GLU A 40 13.90 -1.07 3.15
CA GLU A 40 14.64 -2.28 3.52
C GLU A 40 13.99 -3.53 2.94
N ASP A 41 12.66 -3.61 2.99
CA ASP A 41 11.89 -4.75 2.49
C ASP A 41 10.45 -4.34 2.14
N VAL A 42 9.82 -5.11 1.24
CA VAL A 42 8.40 -4.93 0.86
C VAL A 42 7.72 -6.31 0.83
N GLU A 43 6.85 -6.55 1.81
CA GLU A 43 6.00 -7.74 1.85
C GLU A 43 4.65 -7.48 1.15
N VAL A 44 4.28 -8.34 0.20
CA VAL A 44 3.01 -8.24 -0.54
C VAL A 44 2.16 -9.47 -0.27
N LYS A 45 0.92 -9.26 0.17
CA LYS A 45 -0.10 -10.30 0.35
C LYS A 45 -1.29 -10.00 -0.54
N TRP A 46 -1.60 -10.93 -1.45
CA TRP A 46 -2.78 -10.84 -2.31
C TRP A 46 -3.99 -11.43 -1.58
N GLU A 47 -5.10 -10.71 -1.64
CA GLU A 47 -6.40 -11.16 -1.13
C GLU A 47 -7.45 -10.98 -2.23
N ASP A 48 -8.56 -11.71 -2.12
CA ASP A 48 -9.72 -11.53 -2.98
C ASP A 48 -10.30 -10.11 -2.84
N TYR A 49 -10.85 -9.59 -3.93
CA TYR A 49 -11.55 -8.30 -3.94
C TYR A 49 -12.79 -8.36 -3.04
N LYS A 50 -12.84 -7.52 -2.00
CA LYS A 50 -13.97 -7.48 -1.05
C LYS A 50 -14.91 -6.30 -1.30
N GLY A 51 -14.47 -5.27 -2.03
CA GLY A 51 -15.30 -4.08 -2.31
C GLY A 51 -15.56 -3.24 -1.07
N GLU A 52 -14.73 -3.38 -0.03
CA GLU A 52 -14.95 -2.77 1.28
C GLU A 52 -14.60 -1.28 1.30
N PHE A 53 -13.94 -0.78 0.27
CA PHE A 53 -13.39 0.56 0.24
C PHE A 53 -14.01 1.42 -0.86
N THR A 54 -14.64 2.52 -0.48
CA THR A 54 -15.19 3.51 -1.43
C THR A 54 -14.23 4.64 -1.77
N SER A 55 -13.15 4.80 -1.00
CA SER A 55 -12.10 5.81 -1.22
C SER A 55 -10.72 5.33 -0.77
N PHE A 56 -9.69 6.15 -0.97
CA PHE A 56 -8.35 5.92 -0.42
C PHE A 56 -8.07 6.93 0.71
N SER A 57 -7.64 6.47 1.87
CA SER A 57 -7.45 7.33 3.06
C SER A 57 -6.19 7.03 3.85
N ILE A 58 -5.66 8.03 4.55
CA ILE A 58 -4.56 7.84 5.50
C ILE A 58 -5.19 7.48 6.86
N ARG A 59 -4.79 6.35 7.43
CA ARG A 59 -5.12 5.95 8.81
C ARG A 59 -3.98 6.32 9.73
N TYR A 60 -4.32 6.75 10.95
CA TYR A 60 -3.39 7.09 12.03
C TYR A 60 -3.35 5.93 13.05
#